data_AF-A0A7V8YT92-F1
#
_entry.id   AF-A0A7V8YT92-F1
#
_cell.length_a   1.000
_cell.length_b   1.000
_cell.length_c   1.000
_cell.angle_alpha   90.00
_cell.angle_beta   90.00
_cell.angle_gamma   90.00
#
_symmetry.space_group_name_H-M   'P 1'
#
loop_
_entity.id
_entity.type
_entity.pdbx_description
1 polymer ?
#
loop_
_entity_poly.entity_id
_entity_poly.type
_entity_poly.pdbx_seq_one_letter_code
_entity_poly.pdbx_strand_id
1 'polypeptide(L)' 'MKLRKNAKIEMLRKVPLFAQCSRKELDEIAGVADELQLADGRELTREGARGREFFVVIDGALEVRRKTRKVATLAGGD' A
#
# COMPACT_ATOMS: atom_id res chain seq x y z
N MET A 1 7.53 -2.20 -12.09
CA MET A 1 8.95 -1.96 -12.40
C MET A 1 9.59 -1.85 -11.04
N LYS A 2 10.42 -2.82 -10.62
CA LYS A 2 10.87 -2.89 -9.22
C LYS A 2 11.48 -1.58 -8.75
N LEU A 3 10.87 -0.95 -7.76
CA LEU A 3 11.38 0.25 -7.11
C LEU A 3 12.72 -0.05 -6.44
N ARG A 4 13.70 0.81 -6.69
CA ARG A 4 14.98 0.79 -5.96
C ARG A 4 14.72 1.09 -4.48
N LYS A 5 15.51 0.50 -3.58
CA LYS A 5 15.35 0.62 -2.13
C LYS A 5 15.15 2.06 -1.64
N ASN A 6 15.98 2.99 -2.13
CA ASN A 6 15.88 4.41 -1.78
C ASN A 6 14.54 5.04 -2.21
N ALA A 7 14.02 4.66 -3.39
CA ALA A 7 12.72 5.16 -3.85
C ALA A 7 11.58 4.64 -2.97
N LYS A 8 11.64 3.38 -2.50
CA LYS A 8 10.68 2.84 -1.53
C LYS A 8 10.69 3.62 -0.21
N ILE A 9 11.87 3.97 0.31
CA ILE A 9 11.99 4.74 1.56
C ILE A 9 11.35 6.13 1.42
N GLU A 10 11.60 6.81 0.30
CA GLU A 10 11.01 8.14 0.05
C GLU A 10 9.49 8.06 -0.14
N MET A 11 8.96 6.95 -0.65
CA MET A 11 7.52 6.72 -0.70
C MET A 11 6.93 6.42 0.68
N LEU A 12 7.55 5.51 1.45
CA LEU A 12 7.09 5.17 2.80
C LEU A 12 7.06 6.42 3.70
N ARG A 13 8.01 7.35 3.53
CA ARG A 13 8.01 8.63 4.27
C ARG A 13 6.77 9.51 4.00
N LYS A 14 6.14 9.37 2.82
CA LYS A 14 4.93 10.12 2.46
C LYS A 14 3.65 9.48 3.01
N VAL A 15 3.72 8.22 3.44
CA VAL A 15 2.57 7.51 4.02
C VAL A 15 2.37 8.01 5.46
N PRO A 16 1.19 8.56 5.82
CA PRO A 16 0.96 9.10 7.15
C PRO A 16 1.23 8.11 8.29
N LEU A 17 0.98 6.81 8.05
CA LEU A 17 1.24 5.74 9.01
C LEU A 17 2.72 5.64 9.42
N PHE A 18 3.65 5.97 8.52
CA PHE A 18 5.09 5.89 8.76
C PHE A 18 5.76 7.26 8.89
N ALA A 19 4.97 8.34 8.99
CA ALA A 19 5.49 9.71 9.02
C ALA A 19 6.43 9.99 10.21
N GLN A 20 6.31 9.22 11.29
CA GLN A 20 7.14 9.34 12.50
C GLN A 20 8.33 8.36 12.53
N CYS A 21 8.45 7.48 11.54
CA CYS A 21 9.57 6.55 11.46
C CYS A 21 10.85 7.28 11.07
N SER A 22 11.93 6.97 11.76
CA SER A 22 13.29 7.35 11.37
C SER A 22 13.66 6.71 10.04
N ARG A 23 14.69 7.26 9.37
CA ARG A 23 15.20 6.69 8.12
C ARG A 23 15.62 5.21 8.28
N LYS A 24 16.17 4.84 9.44
CA LYS A 24 16.59 3.46 9.71
C LYS A 24 15.39 2.50 9.79
N GLU A 25 14.31 2.90 10.46
CA GLU A 25 13.08 2.10 10.54
C GLU A 25 12.40 1.99 9.16
N LEU A 26 12.39 3.06 8.38
CA LEU A 26 11.91 3.02 6.99
C LEU A 26 12.75 2.08 6.11
N ASP A 27 14.07 2.01 6.36
CA ASP A 27 14.99 1.09 5.69
C ASP A 27 14.65 -0.38 5.99
N GLU A 28 14.26 -0.69 7.24
CA GLU A 28 13.83 -2.02 7.68
C GLU A 28 12.48 -2.40 7.06
N ILE A 29 11.51 -1.49 7.07
CA ILE A 29 10.20 -1.68 6.43
C ILE A 29 10.37 -1.90 4.92
N ALA A 30 11.18 -1.07 4.25
CA ALA A 30 11.45 -1.21 2.81
C ALA A 30 12.12 -2.55 2.45
N GLY A 31 12.84 -3.16 3.41
CA GLY A 31 13.49 -4.46 3.25
C GLY A 31 12.53 -5.64 3.24
N VAL A 32 11.39 -5.52 3.94
CA VAL A 32 10.36 -6.57 4.02
C VAL A 32 9.15 -6.32 3.12
N ALA A 33 9.06 -5.13 2.51
CA ALA A 33 7.95 -4.76 1.63
C ALA A 33 8.15 -5.25 0.20
N ASP A 34 7.16 -6.00 -0.31
CA ASP A 34 7.09 -6.44 -1.71
C ASP A 34 6.34 -5.43 -2.59
N GLU A 35 6.75 -5.34 -3.86
CA GLU A 35 6.01 -4.58 -4.88
C GLU A 35 5.07 -5.52 -5.63
N LEU A 36 3.80 -5.15 -5.69
CA LEU A 36 2.78 -5.90 -6.41
C LEU A 36 2.29 -5.07 -7.60
N GLN A 37 2.35 -5.67 -8.79
CA GLN A 37 1.70 -5.14 -9.98
C GLN A 37 0.44 -5.95 -10.25
N LEU A 38 -0.69 -5.26 -10.30
CA LEU A 38 -2.00 -5.89 -10.41
C LEU A 38 -2.73 -5.31 -11.62
N ALA A 39 -3.45 -6.17 -12.32
CA ALA A 39 -4.36 -5.73 -13.38
C ALA A 39 -5.67 -5.21 -12.76
N ASP A 40 -6.35 -4.36 -13.52
CA ASP A 40 -7.67 -3.83 -13.16
C ASP A 40 -8.66 -4.96 -12.83
N GLY A 41 -9.49 -4.71 -11.81
CA GLY A 41 -10.49 -5.67 -11.35
C GLY A 41 -9.94 -6.77 -10.43
N ARG A 42 -8.64 -6.78 -10.12
CA ARG A 42 -8.10 -7.71 -9.13
C ARG A 42 -8.59 -7.39 -7.72
N GLU A 43 -9.21 -8.37 -7.06
CA GLU A 43 -9.54 -8.27 -5.64
C GLU A 43 -8.28 -8.48 -4.78
N LEU A 44 -7.96 -7.49 -3.95
CA LEU A 44 -6.85 -7.53 -2.99
C LEU A 44 -7.25 -8.17 -1.66
N THR A 45 -8.44 -7.81 -1.18
CA THR A 45 -8.97 -8.28 0.10
C THR A 45 -10.50 -8.31 0.05
N ARG A 46 -11.12 -9.02 0.98
CA ARG A 46 -12.56 -9.26 1.04
C ARG A 46 -13.09 -8.99 2.45
N GLU A 47 -14.22 -8.28 2.53
CA GLU A 47 -14.91 -8.02 3.81
C GLU A 47 -15.18 -9.34 4.57
N GLY A 48 -14.80 -9.38 5.85
CA GLY A 48 -14.95 -10.56 6.71
C GLY A 48 -13.83 -11.60 6.56
N ALA A 49 -12.95 -11.48 5.58
CA ALA A 49 -11.77 -12.34 5.48
C ALA A 49 -10.71 -11.92 6.52
N ARG A 50 -9.90 -12.88 6.97
CA ARG A 50 -8.80 -12.60 7.88
C ARG A 50 -7.69 -11.85 7.12
N GLY A 51 -7.49 -10.59 7.46
CA GLY A 51 -6.37 -9.79 6.94
C GLY A 51 -5.04 -10.22 7.57
N ARG A 52 -4.00 -10.38 6.74
CA ARG A 52 -2.60 -10.60 7.16
C ARG A 52 -1.60 -9.70 6.42
N GLU A 53 -2.10 -8.86 5.55
CA GLU A 53 -1.32 -8.06 4.61
C GLU A 53 -1.67 -6.59 4.80
N PHE A 54 -0.70 -5.73 4.58
CA PHE A 54 -0.84 -4.28 4.55
C PHE A 54 -0.36 -3.80 3.18
N PHE A 55 -1.15 -2.93 2.55
CA PHE A 55 -0.86 -2.41 1.23
C PHE A 55 -0.74 -0.89 1.32
N VAL A 56 0.16 -0.34 0.52
CA VAL A 56 0.23 1.09 0.22
C VAL A 56 0.07 1.23 -1.28
N VAL A 57 -0.85 2.08 -1.72
CA VAL A 57 -1.00 2.37 -3.15
C VAL A 57 0.16 3.25 -3.58
N ILE A 58 0.93 2.79 -4.55
CA ILE A 58 2.05 3.55 -5.11
C ILE A 58 1.60 4.36 -6.32
N ASP A 59 0.90 3.69 -7.22
CA ASP A 59 0.36 4.22 -8.46
C ASP A 59 -0.92 3.46 -8.81
N GLY A 60 -1.86 4.14 -9.45
CA GLY A 60 -3.21 3.63 -9.70
C GLY A 60 -4.21 3.95 -8.59
N ALA A 61 -5.34 3.25 -8.61
CA ALA A 61 -6.43 3.46 -7.67
C ALA A 61 -7.11 2.14 -7.28
N LEU A 62 -7.55 2.06 -6.03
CA LEU A 62 -8.30 0.94 -5.51
C LEU A 62 -9.71 1.39 -5.13
N GLU A 63 -10.71 0.58 -5.47
CA GLU A 63 -12.07 0.79 -5.01
C GLU A 63 -12.35 -0.01 -3.75
N VAL A 64 -12.77 0.67 -2.69
CA VAL A 64 -13.18 0.02 -1.43
C VAL A 64 -14.68 -0.11 -1.41
N ARG A 65 -15.17 -1.33 -1.23
CA ARG A 65 -16.59 -1.65 -1.11
C ARG A 65 -16.90 -2.25 0.25
N ARG A 66 -18.08 -1.91 0.77
CA ARG A 66 -18.71 -2.60 1.90
C ARG A 66 -20.02 -3.19 1.41
N LYS A 67 -20.15 -4.52 1.46
CA LYS A 67 -21.16 -5.27 0.70
C LYS A 67 -21.12 -4.85 -0.78
N THR A 68 -22.22 -4.31 -1.32
CA THR A 68 -22.32 -3.85 -2.71
C THR A 68 -22.04 -2.36 -2.88
N ARG A 69 -21.90 -1.59 -1.79
CA ARG A 69 -21.75 -0.14 -1.84
C ARG A 69 -20.27 0.25 -1.87
N LYS A 70 -19.89 1.07 -2.84
CA LYS A 70 -18.61 1.79 -2.83
C LYS A 70 -18.56 2.78 -1.66
N VAL A 71 -17.51 2.71 -0.86
CA VAL A 71 -17.33 3.58 0.32
C VAL A 71 -16.12 4.50 0.23
N ALA A 72 -15.10 4.13 -0.54
CA ALA A 72 -13.94 4.98 -0.80
C ALA A 72 -13.25 4.61 -2.12
N THR A 73 -12.43 5.52 -2.62
CA THR A 73 -11.39 5.25 -3.61
C THR A 73 -10.06 5.60 -2.94
N LEU A 74 -9.11 4.66 -2.94
CA LEU A 74 -7.74 4.89 -2.46
C LEU A 74 -6.84 5.13 -3.67
N ALA A 75 -5.87 6.02 -3.54
CA ALA A 75 -4.91 6.40 -4.58
C ALA A 75 -3.50 6.50 -4.00
N GLY A 76 -2.53 6.91 -4.81
CA GLY A 76 -1.12 6.98 -4.41
C GLY A 76 -0.89 7.64 -3.04
N GLY A 77 -0.35 6.89 -2.09
CA GLY A 77 -0.07 7.32 -0.71
C GLY A 77 -1.05 6.81 0.35
N ASP A 78 -2.17 6.22 -0.07
CA ASP A 78 -3.17 5.58 0.81
C ASP A 78 -2.84 4.12 1.16
#